data_AF-A0A6A7MAU0-F1
#
_entry.id   AF-A0A6A7MAU0-F1
#
_cell.length_a   1.000
_cell.length_b   1.000
_cell.length_c   1.000
_cell.angle_alpha   90.00
_cell.angle_beta   90.00
_cell.angle_gamma   90.00
#
_symmetry.space_group_name_H-M   'P 1'
#
loop_
_entity.id
_entity.type
_entity.pdbx_description
1 polymer ?
#
loop_
_entity_poly.entity_id
_entity_poly.type
_entity_poly.pdbx_seq_one_letter_code
_entity_poly.pdbx_strand_id
1 'polypeptide(L)'
;MAGDKHGLMLPVWLAERYDGTYLDGRRFDDLRFLQCKLILKPERFTSRHVFKEFAQLVHRAADAAGMSYHHTPKLDKRPEVREVLFLDTGDFHLYNHAFILRRRISYEDGFPAGDPEIVFKYRSQDMMIAQSTDVRPRISGNYKIKFKIELMPLKERVGGVRRLLAHNVEFGLSQAPEADRLAMSSLEHMSLPELQHLFPPLEIISCDGPSDVALVNQCIVEELMQDIGELDFGHHTRAMANVALWRSRGDHHAFVGEFAYQLRFNGPDDIGARALHACERFFIELQQTAADWLSLTTTKTGAVYRLKGNPPQAHE
;
A
#
# COMPACT_ATOMS: atom_id res chain seq x y z
N MET A 1 0.35 28.97 24.85
CA MET A 1 1.28 28.00 25.47
C MET A 1 0.49 26.83 26.01
N ALA A 2 0.46 25.73 25.25
CA ALA A 2 0.23 24.35 25.66
C ALA A 2 0.26 23.55 24.34
N GLY A 3 1.43 23.57 23.69
CA GLY A 3 1.67 22.74 22.52
C GLY A 3 1.65 21.29 22.98
N ASP A 4 0.83 20.51 22.31
CA ASP A 4 0.57 19.10 22.60
C ASP A 4 1.90 18.34 22.75
N LYS A 5 2.29 18.01 23.98
CA LYS A 5 3.44 17.14 24.29
C LYS A 5 3.04 15.67 24.12
N HIS A 6 2.36 15.34 23.03
CA HIS A 6 2.29 13.96 22.59
C HIS A 6 3.60 13.69 21.85
N GLY A 7 4.48 12.88 22.45
CA GLY A 7 5.73 12.47 21.81
C GLY A 7 5.45 11.86 20.44
N LEU A 8 6.41 12.00 19.53
CA LEU A 8 6.35 11.43 18.19
C LEU A 8 6.13 9.91 18.27
N MET A 9 5.20 9.39 17.48
CA MET A 9 4.72 8.01 17.61
C MET A 9 5.58 7.01 16.84
N LEU A 10 6.25 7.44 15.76
CA LEU A 10 7.03 6.55 14.90
C LEU A 10 8.13 5.77 15.64
N PRO A 11 8.97 6.37 16.51
CA PRO A 11 9.99 5.61 17.22
C PRO A 11 9.41 4.51 18.11
N VAL A 12 8.28 4.78 18.77
CA VAL A 12 7.59 3.81 19.63
C VAL A 12 7.04 2.66 18.79
N TRP A 13 6.34 2.97 17.70
CA TRP A 13 5.76 1.95 16.83
C TRP A 13 6.79 1.10 16.10
N LEU A 14 7.95 1.67 15.76
CA LEU A 14 9.02 0.95 15.09
C LEU A 14 9.78 0.02 16.07
N ALA A 15 9.83 0.39 17.35
CA ALA A 15 10.46 -0.42 18.40
C ALA A 15 9.58 -1.61 18.84
N GLU A 16 8.27 -1.56 18.57
CA GLU A 16 7.37 -2.67 18.88
C GLU A 16 7.65 -3.86 17.96
N ARG A 17 8.13 -4.96 18.54
CA ARG A 17 8.45 -6.21 17.85
C ARG A 17 8.41 -7.37 18.83
N TYR A 18 8.11 -8.55 18.32
CA TYR A 18 8.02 -9.77 19.10
C TYR A 18 8.97 -10.82 18.55
N ASP A 19 9.67 -11.51 19.46
CA ASP A 19 10.44 -12.69 19.09
C ASP A 19 9.51 -13.88 18.90
N GLY A 20 9.78 -14.65 17.85
CA GLY A 20 9.03 -15.87 17.54
C GLY A 20 9.47 -16.48 16.22
N THR A 21 8.89 -17.63 15.93
CA THR A 21 9.13 -18.39 14.70
C THR A 21 7.82 -18.84 14.09
N TYR A 22 7.75 -18.86 12.77
CA TYR A 22 6.68 -19.53 12.05
C TYR A 22 6.76 -21.04 12.26
N LEU A 23 5.76 -21.78 11.76
CA LEU A 23 5.66 -23.23 11.90
C LEU A 23 6.87 -23.99 11.32
N ASP A 24 7.55 -23.43 10.32
CA ASP A 24 8.74 -24.01 9.70
C ASP A 24 10.06 -23.63 10.41
N GLY A 25 9.98 -22.96 11.56
CA GLY A 25 11.14 -22.57 12.38
C GLY A 25 11.86 -21.30 11.91
N ARG A 26 11.45 -20.67 10.80
CA ARG A 26 11.99 -19.36 10.43
C ARG A 26 11.51 -18.31 11.40
N ARG A 27 12.39 -17.37 11.77
CA ARG A 27 12.02 -16.22 12.60
C ARG A 27 10.95 -15.39 11.92
N PHE A 28 10.11 -14.74 12.72
CA PHE A 28 9.19 -13.73 12.21
C PHE A 28 9.93 -12.63 11.44
N ASP A 29 9.24 -12.08 10.45
CA ASP A 29 9.79 -11.01 9.62
C ASP A 29 9.91 -9.70 10.42
N ASP A 30 10.99 -8.96 10.17
CA ASP A 30 11.20 -7.63 10.73
C ASP A 30 10.57 -6.55 9.85
N LEU A 31 10.18 -5.44 10.48
CA LEU A 31 9.84 -4.22 9.76
C LEU A 31 11.05 -3.74 8.96
N ARG A 32 10.83 -3.49 7.67
CA ARG A 32 11.87 -2.99 6.75
C ARG A 32 11.44 -1.75 5.98
N PHE A 33 10.21 -1.31 6.20
CA PHE A 33 9.61 -0.22 5.46
C PHE A 33 8.71 0.63 6.36
N LEU A 34 8.81 1.95 6.18
CA LEU A 34 7.83 2.91 6.65
C LEU A 34 7.26 3.61 5.43
N GLN A 35 5.97 3.43 5.18
CA GLN A 35 5.25 4.05 4.08
C GLN A 35 4.29 5.10 4.61
N CYS A 36 4.39 6.34 4.15
CA CYS A 36 3.47 7.40 4.53
C CYS A 36 2.54 7.69 3.35
N LYS A 37 1.23 7.82 3.62
CA LYS A 37 0.22 7.96 2.56
C LYS A 37 -0.84 8.99 2.90
N LEU A 38 -1.20 9.78 1.90
CA LEU A 38 -2.37 10.65 1.94
C LEU A 38 -3.34 10.21 0.85
N ILE A 39 -4.60 10.03 1.22
CA ILE A 39 -5.65 9.79 0.25
C ILE A 39 -6.17 11.14 -0.23
N LEU A 40 -6.25 11.30 -1.54
CA LEU A 40 -6.55 12.54 -2.22
C LEU A 40 -7.91 12.45 -2.93
N LYS A 41 -8.63 13.57 -2.96
CA LYS A 41 -9.90 13.73 -3.67
C LYS A 41 -9.70 13.50 -5.17
N PRO A 42 -10.38 12.51 -5.79
CA PRO A 42 -10.19 12.18 -7.19
C PRO A 42 -10.60 13.30 -8.14
N GLU A 43 -11.51 14.18 -7.74
CA GLU A 43 -12.03 15.29 -8.56
C GLU A 43 -10.97 16.34 -8.89
N ARG A 44 -9.84 16.35 -8.16
CA ARG A 44 -8.69 17.20 -8.46
C ARG A 44 -7.93 16.72 -9.71
N PHE A 45 -8.02 15.44 -10.06
CA PHE A 45 -7.22 14.82 -11.10
C PHE A 45 -7.86 14.93 -12.48
N THR A 46 -7.96 16.16 -12.99
CA THR A 46 -8.58 16.45 -14.29
C THR A 46 -7.57 16.48 -15.45
N SER A 47 -6.28 16.63 -15.15
CA SER A 47 -5.21 16.66 -16.15
C SER A 47 -3.88 16.26 -15.56
N ARG A 48 -2.86 16.02 -16.40
CA ARG A 48 -1.49 15.76 -15.95
C ARG A 48 -0.88 16.92 -15.13
N HIS A 49 -1.37 18.14 -15.28
CA HIS A 49 -0.82 19.30 -14.55
C HIS A 49 -1.00 19.14 -13.02
N VAL A 50 -2.02 18.41 -12.59
CA VAL A 50 -2.32 18.10 -11.18
C VAL A 50 -1.11 17.52 -10.43
N PHE A 51 -0.28 16.70 -11.09
CA PHE A 51 0.90 16.10 -10.48
C PHE A 51 1.95 17.17 -10.13
N LYS A 52 2.10 18.20 -10.97
CA LYS A 52 3.00 19.33 -10.73
C LYS A 52 2.46 20.25 -9.64
N GLU A 53 1.15 20.50 -9.63
CA GLU A 53 0.49 21.27 -8.56
C GLU A 53 0.70 20.60 -7.21
N PHE A 54 0.47 19.28 -7.11
CA PHE A 54 0.68 18.56 -5.86
C PHE A 54 2.16 18.50 -5.47
N ALA A 55 3.08 18.37 -6.44
CA ALA A 55 4.52 18.45 -6.19
C ALA A 55 4.93 19.78 -5.54
N GLN A 56 4.31 20.91 -5.93
CA GLN A 56 4.55 22.20 -5.29
C GLN A 56 4.05 22.24 -3.84
N LEU A 57 2.92 21.58 -3.52
CA LEU A 57 2.45 21.45 -2.13
C LEU A 57 3.46 20.67 -1.29
N VAL A 58 3.96 19.56 -1.84
CA VAL A 58 4.96 18.71 -1.20
C VAL A 58 6.26 19.49 -0.94
N HIS A 59 6.71 20.27 -1.92
CA HIS A 59 7.89 21.12 -1.77
C HIS A 59 7.71 22.17 -0.66
N ARG A 60 6.57 22.88 -0.63
CA ARG A 60 6.27 23.86 0.44
C ARG A 60 6.22 23.22 1.82
N ALA A 61 5.62 22.04 1.94
CA ALA A 61 5.59 21.30 3.19
C ALA A 61 6.98 20.85 3.62
N ALA A 62 7.85 20.46 2.67
CA ALA A 62 9.25 20.12 2.96
C ALA A 62 10.02 21.34 3.50
N ASP A 63 9.89 22.51 2.88
CA ASP A 63 10.50 23.76 3.35
C ASP A 63 10.05 24.11 4.78
N ALA A 64 8.74 24.08 5.03
CA ALA A 64 8.15 24.34 6.34
C ALA A 64 8.61 23.33 7.41
N ALA A 65 8.77 22.06 7.01
CA ALA A 65 9.31 21.01 7.86
C ALA A 65 10.84 20.99 7.94
N GLY A 66 11.55 21.93 7.32
CA GLY A 66 13.02 22.01 7.32
C GLY A 66 13.70 20.80 6.67
N MET A 67 13.10 20.25 5.63
CA MET A 67 13.61 19.12 4.86
C MET A 67 14.01 19.55 3.45
N SER A 68 14.92 18.81 2.82
CA SER A 68 15.26 19.03 1.42
C SER A 68 14.34 18.23 0.51
N TYR A 69 13.90 18.90 -0.55
CA TYR A 69 13.16 18.31 -1.66
C TYR A 69 14.02 18.37 -2.93
N HIS A 70 14.18 17.24 -3.60
CA HIS A 70 14.93 17.15 -4.85
C HIS A 70 13.97 16.87 -6.00
N HIS A 71 14.04 17.69 -7.05
CA HIS A 71 13.28 17.47 -8.26
C HIS A 71 13.70 16.17 -8.95
N THR A 72 12.71 15.41 -9.44
CA THR A 72 12.94 14.24 -10.29
C THR A 72 12.62 14.58 -11.75
N PRO A 73 13.49 14.23 -12.72
CA PRO A 73 13.18 14.38 -14.15
C PRO A 73 11.95 13.61 -14.60
N LYS A 74 11.52 12.60 -13.83
CA LYS A 74 10.32 11.83 -14.12
C LYS A 74 9.06 12.70 -14.11
N LEU A 75 9.00 13.77 -13.31
CA LEU A 75 7.84 14.66 -13.24
C LEU A 75 7.47 15.27 -14.60
N ASP A 76 8.47 15.46 -15.48
CA ASP A 76 8.30 15.97 -16.83
C ASP A 76 8.00 14.88 -17.88
N LYS A 77 7.93 13.61 -17.47
CA LYS A 77 7.51 12.48 -18.31
C LYS A 77 6.01 12.18 -18.15
N ARG A 78 5.48 11.33 -19.04
CA ARG A 78 4.11 10.81 -18.91
C ARG A 78 4.03 9.96 -17.63
N PRO A 79 2.89 9.97 -16.91
CA PRO A 79 2.67 9.07 -15.80
C PRO A 79 2.84 7.61 -16.25
N GLU A 80 3.42 6.79 -15.39
CA GLU A 80 3.44 5.35 -15.54
C GLU A 80 2.01 4.81 -15.43
N VAL A 81 1.68 3.81 -16.23
CA VAL A 81 0.35 3.18 -16.24
C VAL A 81 0.48 1.75 -15.74
N ARG A 82 -0.42 1.35 -14.85
CA ARG A 82 -0.54 -0.05 -14.40
C ARG A 82 -1.99 -0.46 -14.30
N GLU A 83 -2.28 -1.72 -14.59
CA GLU A 83 -3.52 -2.33 -14.14
C GLU A 83 -3.36 -2.94 -12.77
N VAL A 84 -4.40 -2.82 -11.96
CA VAL A 84 -4.53 -3.52 -10.68
C VAL A 84 -5.87 -4.25 -10.67
N LEU A 85 -5.81 -5.57 -10.61
CA LEU A 85 -6.97 -6.44 -10.55
C LEU A 85 -7.07 -6.98 -9.13
N PHE A 86 -8.11 -6.58 -8.41
CA PHE A 86 -8.40 -7.09 -7.08
C PHE A 86 -9.21 -8.37 -7.18
N LEU A 87 -8.82 -9.38 -6.42
CA LEU A 87 -9.43 -10.69 -6.43
C LEU A 87 -9.96 -11.01 -5.04
N ASP A 88 -11.23 -11.41 -4.99
CA ASP A 88 -11.91 -11.89 -3.78
C ASP A 88 -13.09 -12.78 -4.19
N THR A 89 -13.69 -13.42 -3.21
CA THR A 89 -14.97 -14.13 -3.35
C THR A 89 -16.15 -13.15 -3.49
N GLY A 90 -17.32 -13.68 -3.90
CA GLY A 90 -18.55 -12.88 -4.01
C GLY A 90 -18.98 -12.16 -2.72
N ASP A 91 -18.62 -12.73 -1.55
CA ASP A 91 -18.94 -12.18 -0.23
C ASP A 91 -17.75 -11.46 0.44
N PHE A 92 -16.69 -11.20 -0.32
CA PHE A 92 -15.48 -10.49 0.14
C PHE A 92 -14.78 -11.16 1.33
N HIS A 93 -14.76 -12.49 1.36
CA HIS A 93 -14.12 -13.28 2.41
C HIS A 93 -12.70 -12.81 2.74
N LEU A 94 -11.84 -12.54 1.76
CA LEU A 94 -10.46 -12.11 2.02
C LEU A 94 -10.46 -10.75 2.71
N TYR A 95 -11.16 -9.76 2.13
CA TYR A 95 -11.12 -8.39 2.64
C TYR A 95 -11.79 -8.26 4.02
N ASN A 96 -12.86 -9.01 4.29
CA ASN A 96 -13.49 -9.09 5.62
C ASN A 96 -12.52 -9.65 6.68
N HIS A 97 -11.54 -10.46 6.28
CA HIS A 97 -10.51 -11.04 7.15
C HIS A 97 -9.14 -10.37 7.02
N ALA A 98 -9.09 -9.12 6.51
CA ALA A 98 -7.88 -8.31 6.38
C ALA A 98 -6.84 -8.79 5.35
N PHE A 99 -7.24 -9.70 4.47
CA PHE A 99 -6.44 -10.14 3.35
C PHE A 99 -6.80 -9.38 2.08
N ILE A 100 -5.80 -9.15 1.24
CA ILE A 100 -5.95 -8.51 -0.05
C ILE A 100 -5.11 -9.30 -1.04
N LEU A 101 -5.76 -9.83 -2.06
CA LEU A 101 -5.11 -10.44 -3.21
C LEU A 101 -5.29 -9.54 -4.44
N ARG A 102 -4.21 -9.31 -5.17
CA ARG A 102 -4.26 -8.55 -6.42
C ARG A 102 -3.20 -8.98 -7.41
N ARG A 103 -3.52 -8.87 -8.69
CA ARG A 103 -2.59 -8.92 -9.82
C ARG A 103 -2.28 -7.51 -10.30
N ARG A 104 -1.02 -7.24 -10.60
CA ARG A 104 -0.56 -5.97 -11.16
C ARG A 104 0.13 -6.19 -12.50
N ILE A 105 -0.21 -5.37 -13.48
CA ILE A 105 0.37 -5.44 -14.83
C ILE A 105 0.87 -4.06 -15.17
N SER A 106 2.17 -3.92 -15.43
CA SER A 106 2.76 -2.65 -15.85
C SER A 106 2.56 -2.45 -17.35
N TYR A 107 2.45 -1.20 -17.78
CA TYR A 107 2.32 -0.85 -19.18
C TYR A 107 3.40 0.14 -19.60
N GLU A 108 3.99 -0.11 -20.77
CA GLU A 108 4.89 0.80 -21.46
C GLU A 108 4.33 1.05 -22.86
N ASP A 109 4.12 2.33 -23.20
CA ASP A 109 3.57 2.76 -24.49
C ASP A 109 2.28 2.03 -24.93
N GLY A 110 1.45 1.64 -23.95
CA GLY A 110 0.18 0.95 -24.17
C GLY A 110 0.27 -0.58 -24.26
N PHE A 111 1.46 -1.15 -24.19
CA PHE A 111 1.69 -2.60 -24.16
C PHE A 111 1.96 -3.09 -22.74
N PRO A 112 1.42 -4.26 -22.33
CA PRO A 112 1.85 -4.92 -21.11
C PRO A 112 3.37 -5.12 -21.12
N ALA A 113 4.03 -4.74 -20.03
CA ALA A 113 5.47 -4.76 -19.89
C ALA A 113 5.87 -5.50 -18.61
N GLY A 114 6.92 -6.31 -18.73
CA GLY A 114 7.43 -7.12 -17.63
C GLY A 114 6.52 -8.31 -17.26
N ASP A 115 6.85 -8.94 -16.15
CA ASP A 115 6.10 -10.06 -15.60
C ASP A 115 4.98 -9.53 -14.69
N PRO A 116 3.70 -9.95 -14.88
CA PRO A 116 2.64 -9.59 -13.96
C PRO A 116 2.99 -10.01 -12.52
N GLU A 117 2.75 -9.10 -11.58
CA GLU A 117 3.07 -9.29 -10.16
C GLU A 117 1.81 -9.70 -9.40
N ILE A 118 1.88 -10.82 -8.68
CA ILE A 118 0.89 -11.18 -7.66
C ILE A 118 1.33 -10.59 -6.33
N VAL A 119 0.38 -9.92 -5.67
CA VAL A 119 0.58 -9.34 -4.35
C VAL A 119 -0.49 -9.84 -3.42
N PHE A 120 -0.06 -10.57 -2.40
CA PHE A 120 -0.89 -10.98 -1.28
C PHE A 120 -0.47 -10.20 -0.04
N LYS A 121 -1.45 -9.58 0.62
CA LYS A 121 -1.23 -8.67 1.74
C LYS A 121 -2.17 -9.02 2.88
N TYR A 122 -1.65 -9.07 4.09
CA TYR A 122 -2.40 -9.02 5.34
C TYR A 122 -2.26 -7.65 6.00
N ARG A 123 -3.32 -7.17 6.66
CA ARG A 123 -3.30 -5.91 7.42
C ARG A 123 -3.77 -6.10 8.85
N SER A 124 -3.16 -5.38 9.79
CA SER A 124 -3.63 -5.31 11.18
C SER A 124 -3.15 -4.04 11.86
N GLN A 125 -3.78 -3.66 12.97
CA GLN A 125 -3.27 -2.63 13.88
C GLN A 125 -2.38 -3.23 14.98
N ASP A 126 -2.50 -4.54 15.19
CA ASP A 126 -1.79 -5.32 16.20
C ASP A 126 -0.49 -5.86 15.62
N MET A 127 0.63 -5.51 16.27
CA MET A 127 1.97 -5.91 15.83
C MET A 127 2.21 -7.41 15.95
N MET A 128 1.78 -8.03 17.04
CA MET A 128 1.96 -9.47 17.22
C MET A 128 1.23 -10.22 16.12
N ILE A 129 -0.06 -9.92 15.89
CA ILE A 129 -0.86 -10.62 14.89
C ILE A 129 -0.29 -10.39 13.48
N ALA A 130 0.09 -9.15 13.14
CA ALA A 130 0.66 -8.85 11.83
C ALA A 130 1.99 -9.59 11.59
N GLN A 131 2.85 -9.62 12.61
CA GLN A 131 4.18 -10.21 12.53
C GLN A 131 4.14 -11.75 12.55
N SER A 132 3.22 -12.35 13.33
CA SER A 132 3.07 -13.80 13.39
C SER A 132 2.30 -14.40 12.21
N THR A 133 1.62 -13.57 11.41
CA THR A 133 0.90 -14.01 10.21
C THR A 133 1.88 -14.32 9.08
N ASP A 134 2.06 -15.60 8.79
CA ASP A 134 3.00 -16.08 7.77
C ASP A 134 2.46 -15.94 6.35
N VAL A 135 2.66 -14.78 5.73
CA VAL A 135 2.15 -14.50 4.38
C VAL A 135 2.89 -15.23 3.24
N ARG A 136 3.84 -16.12 3.55
CA ARG A 136 4.62 -16.82 2.52
C ARG A 136 3.74 -17.79 1.73
N PRO A 137 3.79 -17.75 0.39
CA PRO A 137 3.02 -18.65 -0.45
C PRO A 137 3.68 -20.02 -0.53
N ARG A 138 2.86 -21.08 -0.70
CA ARG A 138 3.31 -22.43 -1.04
C ARG A 138 3.59 -22.54 -2.55
N ILE A 139 4.58 -21.78 -3.04
CA ILE A 139 5.03 -21.86 -4.44
C ILE A 139 6.48 -22.34 -4.50
N SER A 140 6.80 -23.02 -5.60
CA SER A 140 8.19 -23.16 -6.02
C SER A 140 8.63 -21.84 -6.66
N GLY A 141 9.83 -21.34 -6.31
CA GLY A 141 10.39 -20.10 -6.88
C GLY A 141 10.62 -19.00 -5.85
N ASN A 142 11.01 -17.82 -6.34
CA ASN A 142 11.35 -16.68 -5.48
C ASN A 142 10.15 -15.78 -5.24
N TYR A 143 10.05 -15.28 -4.02
CA TYR A 143 9.11 -14.25 -3.63
C TYR A 143 9.80 -13.22 -2.73
N LYS A 144 9.17 -12.07 -2.57
CA LYS A 144 9.66 -10.97 -1.76
C LYS A 144 8.69 -10.65 -0.64
N ILE A 145 9.16 -10.76 0.59
CA ILE A 145 8.43 -10.30 1.76
C ILE A 145 8.66 -8.80 1.98
N LYS A 146 7.59 -8.09 2.31
CA LYS A 146 7.62 -6.71 2.77
C LYS A 146 6.71 -6.54 3.97
N PHE A 147 7.32 -6.43 5.15
CA PHE A 147 6.61 -6.04 6.36
C PHE A 147 6.82 -4.55 6.66
N LYS A 148 5.71 -3.83 6.82
CA LYS A 148 5.70 -2.35 6.81
C LYS A 148 4.78 -1.75 7.85
N ILE A 149 5.16 -0.56 8.31
CA ILE A 149 4.22 0.40 8.89
C ILE A 149 3.69 1.30 7.76
N GLU A 150 2.37 1.42 7.65
CA GLU A 150 1.68 2.39 6.82
C GLU A 150 1.14 3.53 7.71
N LEU A 151 1.75 4.71 7.61
CA LEU A 151 1.36 5.93 8.32
C LEU A 151 0.30 6.69 7.52
N MET A 152 -0.80 7.04 8.18
CA MET A 152 -1.95 7.75 7.57
C MET A 152 -2.45 8.86 8.50
N PRO A 153 -3.22 9.83 7.98
CA PRO A 153 -3.94 10.79 8.82
C PRO A 153 -4.95 10.10 9.74
N LEU A 154 -5.36 10.81 10.80
CA LEU A 154 -6.52 10.43 11.59
C LEU A 154 -7.77 10.42 10.68
N LYS A 155 -8.75 9.56 11.00
CA LYS A 155 -9.95 9.35 10.15
C LYS A 155 -10.81 10.59 9.98
N GLU A 156 -10.83 11.48 10.97
CA GLU A 156 -11.78 12.60 11.06
C GLU A 156 -11.11 13.97 10.98
N ARG A 157 -9.78 14.05 11.09
CA ARG A 157 -9.05 15.32 11.11
C ARG A 157 -7.61 15.20 10.63
N VAL A 158 -7.09 16.32 10.16
CA VAL A 158 -5.65 16.52 9.90
C VAL A 158 -4.90 16.82 11.21
N GLY A 159 -3.57 16.84 11.14
CA GLY A 159 -2.71 17.25 12.24
C GLY A 159 -2.32 16.12 13.19
N GLY A 160 -2.53 14.87 12.79
CA GLY A 160 -2.19 13.70 13.59
C GLY A 160 -2.01 12.46 12.72
N VAL A 161 -1.60 11.37 13.35
CA VAL A 161 -1.25 10.14 12.64
C VAL A 161 -1.87 8.91 13.28
N ARG A 162 -2.14 7.91 12.44
CA ARG A 162 -2.45 6.53 12.82
C ARG A 162 -1.58 5.59 12.00
N ARG A 163 -1.43 4.36 12.48
CA ARG A 163 -0.74 3.30 11.74
C ARG A 163 -1.69 2.20 11.29
N LEU A 164 -1.32 1.54 10.20
CA LEU A 164 -1.67 0.16 9.92
C LEU A 164 -0.38 -0.61 9.65
N LEU A 165 -0.35 -1.87 10.00
CA LEU A 165 0.72 -2.79 9.62
C LEU A 165 0.30 -3.53 8.36
N ALA A 166 1.24 -3.70 7.44
CA ALA A 166 1.02 -4.43 6.20
C ALA A 166 2.12 -5.47 6.04
N HIS A 167 1.75 -6.74 6.12
CA HIS A 167 2.63 -7.87 5.88
C HIS A 167 2.32 -8.44 4.50
N ASN A 168 3.25 -8.28 3.56
CA ASN A 168 2.99 -8.58 2.15
C ASN A 168 3.98 -9.60 1.64
N VAL A 169 3.52 -10.41 0.70
CA VAL A 169 4.37 -11.12 -0.24
C VAL A 169 4.07 -10.66 -1.67
N GLU A 170 5.12 -10.54 -2.46
CA GLU A 170 5.08 -10.16 -3.87
C GLU A 170 5.89 -11.16 -4.69
N PHE A 171 5.36 -11.65 -5.81
CA PHE A 171 6.08 -12.53 -6.73
C PHE A 171 5.55 -12.37 -8.15
N GLY A 172 6.41 -12.59 -9.14
CA GLY A 172 6.04 -12.57 -10.55
C GLY A 172 5.45 -13.91 -11.01
N LEU A 173 4.51 -13.88 -11.96
CA LEU A 173 3.91 -15.11 -12.51
C LEU A 173 4.94 -16.05 -13.15
N SER A 174 6.02 -15.51 -13.70
CA SER A 174 7.10 -16.30 -14.31
C SER A 174 7.89 -17.16 -13.31
N GLN A 175 7.89 -16.79 -12.01
CA GLN A 175 8.64 -17.50 -10.97
C GLN A 175 8.02 -18.86 -10.59
N ALA A 176 6.75 -19.05 -10.89
CA ALA A 176 6.06 -20.32 -10.71
C ALA A 176 6.50 -21.31 -11.81
N PRO A 177 6.77 -22.60 -11.47
CA PRO A 177 6.91 -23.68 -12.45
C PRO A 177 5.76 -23.71 -13.45
N GLU A 178 5.95 -24.29 -14.64
CA GLU A 178 4.95 -24.24 -15.72
C GLU A 178 3.54 -24.72 -15.30
N ALA A 179 3.45 -25.78 -14.48
CA ALA A 179 2.19 -26.25 -13.92
C ALA A 179 1.54 -25.24 -12.95
N ASP A 180 2.34 -24.63 -12.08
CA ASP A 180 1.88 -23.59 -11.14
C ASP A 180 1.54 -22.29 -11.90
N ARG A 181 2.21 -21.99 -13.02
CA ARG A 181 1.95 -20.79 -13.83
C ARG A 181 0.57 -20.80 -14.46
N LEU A 182 0.09 -21.97 -14.92
CA LEU A 182 -1.27 -22.14 -15.44
C LEU A 182 -2.34 -21.95 -14.34
N ALA A 183 -2.05 -22.45 -13.14
CA ALA A 183 -2.88 -22.19 -11.96
C ALA A 183 -2.87 -20.68 -11.62
N MET A 184 -1.70 -20.05 -11.54
CA MET A 184 -1.56 -18.64 -11.18
C MET A 184 -2.11 -17.67 -12.24
N SER A 185 -2.04 -18.03 -13.52
CA SER A 185 -2.69 -17.26 -14.59
C SER A 185 -4.22 -17.31 -14.47
N SER A 186 -4.74 -18.34 -13.80
CA SER A 186 -6.15 -18.61 -13.55
C SER A 186 -6.56 -18.24 -12.12
N LEU A 187 -5.82 -17.38 -11.41
CA LEU A 187 -6.19 -16.92 -10.06
C LEU A 187 -7.62 -16.33 -9.99
N GLU A 188 -8.09 -15.76 -11.09
CA GLU A 188 -9.46 -15.24 -11.27
C GLU A 188 -10.53 -16.34 -11.49
N HIS A 189 -10.13 -17.61 -11.43
CA HIS A 189 -10.97 -18.80 -11.55
C HIS A 189 -10.72 -19.81 -10.42
N MET A 190 -9.85 -19.48 -9.46
CA MET A 190 -9.65 -20.33 -8.28
C MET A 190 -10.84 -20.20 -7.33
N SER A 191 -11.01 -21.22 -6.51
CA SER A 191 -11.86 -21.22 -5.34
C SER A 191 -11.07 -20.81 -4.09
N LEU A 192 -11.77 -20.38 -3.04
CA LEU A 192 -11.19 -20.07 -1.74
C LEU A 192 -10.37 -21.25 -1.15
N PRO A 193 -10.82 -22.52 -1.21
CA PRO A 193 -10.00 -23.66 -0.79
C PRO A 193 -8.67 -23.78 -1.54
N GLU A 194 -8.64 -23.50 -2.84
CA GLU A 194 -7.39 -23.52 -3.63
C GLU A 194 -6.47 -22.36 -3.20
N LEU A 195 -7.04 -21.18 -2.94
CA LEU A 195 -6.27 -20.06 -2.35
C LEU A 195 -5.74 -20.39 -0.95
N GLN A 196 -6.48 -21.11 -0.12
CA GLN A 196 -6.01 -21.57 1.20
C GLN A 196 -4.81 -22.51 1.09
N HIS A 197 -4.81 -23.39 0.09
CA HIS A 197 -3.65 -24.23 -0.18
C HIS A 197 -2.41 -23.39 -0.53
N LEU A 198 -2.60 -22.38 -1.38
CA LEU A 198 -1.54 -21.49 -1.85
C LEU A 198 -1.03 -20.51 -0.78
N PHE A 199 -1.94 -19.90 -0.01
CA PHE A 199 -1.68 -18.90 1.02
C PHE A 199 -2.20 -19.42 2.37
N PRO A 200 -1.35 -20.11 3.15
CA PRO A 200 -1.77 -20.78 4.39
C PRO A 200 -2.51 -19.91 5.40
N PRO A 201 -2.22 -18.59 5.56
CA PRO A 201 -2.99 -17.75 6.47
C PRO A 201 -4.49 -17.67 6.17
N LEU A 202 -4.92 -18.00 4.95
CA LEU A 202 -6.34 -18.00 4.59
C LEU A 202 -7.10 -19.20 5.20
N GLU A 203 -6.42 -20.20 5.74
CA GLU A 203 -7.03 -21.36 6.40
C GLU A 203 -7.90 -20.95 7.61
N ILE A 204 -7.76 -19.72 8.12
CA ILE A 204 -8.62 -19.16 9.19
C ILE A 204 -10.03 -18.78 8.70
N ILE A 205 -10.22 -18.65 7.38
CA ILE A 205 -11.46 -18.17 6.78
C ILE A 205 -12.39 -19.37 6.55
N SER A 206 -13.63 -19.28 7.00
CA SER A 206 -14.63 -20.30 6.67
C SER A 206 -14.93 -20.31 5.17
N CYS A 207 -15.16 -21.49 4.60
CA CYS A 207 -15.57 -21.67 3.21
C CYS A 207 -17.09 -21.67 3.03
N ASP A 208 -17.84 -21.15 4.00
CA ASP A 208 -19.30 -21.00 3.89
C ASP A 208 -19.64 -19.91 2.85
N GLY A 209 -20.62 -20.15 2.00
CA GLY A 209 -21.04 -19.20 0.97
C GLY A 209 -20.24 -19.32 -0.34
N PRO A 210 -20.19 -18.24 -1.15
CA PRO A 210 -19.49 -18.26 -2.43
C PRO A 210 -17.99 -18.48 -2.26
N SER A 211 -17.47 -19.56 -2.83
CA SER A 211 -16.05 -19.89 -2.81
C SER A 211 -15.30 -19.36 -4.03
N ASP A 212 -15.99 -19.09 -5.14
CA ASP A 212 -15.32 -18.72 -6.39
C ASP A 212 -14.73 -17.31 -6.29
N VAL A 213 -13.45 -17.21 -6.64
CA VAL A 213 -12.69 -15.96 -6.66
C VAL A 213 -12.92 -15.30 -8.01
N ALA A 214 -13.22 -14.01 -8.00
CA ALA A 214 -13.43 -13.22 -9.19
C ALA A 214 -12.91 -11.78 -9.01
N LEU A 215 -13.00 -10.98 -10.07
CA LEU A 215 -12.71 -9.56 -9.99
C LEU A 215 -13.68 -8.86 -9.05
N VAL A 216 -13.12 -8.19 -8.04
CA VAL A 216 -13.88 -7.36 -7.10
C VAL A 216 -14.65 -6.31 -7.88
N ASN A 217 -15.98 -6.30 -7.70
CA ASN A 217 -16.90 -5.40 -8.39
C ASN A 217 -16.85 -5.44 -9.92
N GLN A 218 -16.25 -6.47 -10.53
CA GLN A 218 -15.99 -6.56 -11.98
C GLN A 218 -15.19 -5.37 -12.51
N CYS A 219 -14.30 -4.81 -11.67
CA CYS A 219 -13.56 -3.60 -11.97
C CYS A 219 -12.07 -3.90 -12.17
N ILE A 220 -11.53 -3.49 -13.33
CA ILE A 220 -10.10 -3.35 -13.53
C ILE A 220 -9.72 -1.92 -13.19
N VAL A 221 -8.78 -1.75 -12.25
CA VAL A 221 -8.28 -0.43 -11.88
C VAL A 221 -7.11 -0.07 -12.77
N GLU A 222 -7.17 1.10 -13.40
CA GLU A 222 -6.02 1.74 -14.03
C GLU A 222 -5.39 2.73 -13.04
N GLU A 223 -4.12 2.49 -12.71
CA GLU A 223 -3.29 3.36 -11.89
C GLU A 223 -2.42 4.24 -12.80
N LEU A 224 -2.63 5.56 -12.75
CA LEU A 224 -1.73 6.55 -13.34
C LEU A 224 -0.82 7.07 -12.24
N MET A 225 0.47 6.73 -12.27
CA MET A 225 1.43 7.07 -11.21
C MET A 225 2.54 7.98 -11.72
N GLN A 226 2.87 9.00 -10.95
CA GLN A 226 3.91 9.95 -11.26
C GLN A 226 4.85 10.11 -10.06
N ASP A 227 6.14 9.81 -10.27
CA ASP A 227 7.18 10.24 -9.34
C ASP A 227 7.30 11.78 -9.44
N ILE A 228 7.20 12.45 -8.29
CA ILE A 228 7.14 13.92 -8.23
C ILE A 228 8.41 14.54 -7.66
N GLY A 229 9.13 13.84 -6.79
CA GLY A 229 10.42 14.27 -6.24
C GLY A 229 10.96 13.31 -5.20
N GLU A 230 12.19 13.55 -4.74
CA GLU A 230 12.82 12.81 -3.66
C GLU A 230 12.88 13.67 -2.39
N LEU A 231 12.42 13.11 -1.28
CA LEU A 231 12.46 13.73 0.05
C LEU A 231 13.72 13.25 0.78
N ASP A 232 14.52 14.17 1.30
CA ASP A 232 15.72 13.88 2.11
C ASP A 232 15.44 14.17 3.60
N PHE A 233 15.47 13.11 4.41
CA PHE A 233 15.26 13.16 5.86
C PHE A 233 16.59 13.19 6.65
N GLY A 234 17.73 13.32 5.96
CA GLY A 234 19.07 13.30 6.51
C GLY A 234 19.65 11.89 6.68
N HIS A 235 20.96 11.80 6.99
CA HIS A 235 21.67 10.54 7.28
C HIS A 235 21.40 9.42 6.26
N HIS A 236 21.50 9.73 4.96
CA HIS A 236 21.24 8.79 3.85
C HIS A 236 19.81 8.20 3.83
N THR A 237 18.87 8.81 4.56
CA THR A 237 17.46 8.42 4.56
C THR A 237 16.71 9.26 3.56
N ARG A 238 16.45 8.71 2.38
CA ARG A 238 15.70 9.35 1.30
C ARG A 238 14.54 8.50 0.84
N ALA A 239 13.51 9.13 0.31
CA ALA A 239 12.42 8.42 -0.35
C ALA A 239 11.91 9.17 -1.58
N MET A 240 11.71 8.40 -2.65
CA MET A 240 10.93 8.86 -3.80
C MET A 240 9.47 9.04 -3.38
N ALA A 241 8.96 10.24 -3.60
CA ALA A 241 7.57 10.59 -3.43
C ALA A 241 6.85 10.48 -4.77
N ASN A 242 5.68 9.85 -4.76
CA ASN A 242 4.82 9.70 -5.92
C ASN A 242 3.39 10.14 -5.61
N VAL A 243 2.69 10.48 -6.67
CA VAL A 243 1.26 10.73 -6.66
C VAL A 243 0.63 9.81 -7.70
N ALA A 244 -0.49 9.18 -7.35
CA ALA A 244 -1.20 8.26 -8.20
C ALA A 244 -2.70 8.59 -8.26
N LEU A 245 -3.31 8.36 -9.41
CA LEU A 245 -4.76 8.32 -9.59
C LEU A 245 -5.19 6.88 -9.87
N TRP A 246 -6.22 6.40 -9.19
CA TRP A 246 -6.98 5.21 -9.58
C TRP A 246 -8.30 5.61 -10.23
N ARG A 247 -8.53 5.02 -11.39
CA ARG A 247 -9.78 5.09 -12.13
C ARG A 247 -10.15 3.72 -12.69
N SER A 248 -11.41 3.50 -12.98
CA SER A 248 -11.85 2.30 -13.68
C SER A 248 -11.34 2.33 -15.12
N ARG A 249 -10.78 1.21 -15.60
CA ARG A 249 -10.21 1.17 -16.96
C ARG A 249 -11.28 1.30 -18.06
N GLY A 250 -12.49 0.81 -17.83
CA GLY A 250 -13.55 0.75 -18.83
C GLY A 250 -14.21 2.10 -19.15
N ASP A 251 -14.53 2.90 -18.14
CA ASP A 251 -15.24 4.18 -18.27
C ASP A 251 -14.42 5.39 -17.78
N HIS A 252 -13.18 5.16 -17.33
CA HIS A 252 -12.25 6.17 -16.82
C HIS A 252 -12.76 6.96 -15.62
N HIS A 253 -13.77 6.47 -14.90
CA HIS A 253 -14.27 7.12 -13.69
C HIS A 253 -13.21 7.12 -12.59
N ALA A 254 -12.74 8.30 -12.21
CA ALA A 254 -11.77 8.53 -11.15
C ALA A 254 -12.42 8.36 -9.78
N PHE A 255 -11.84 7.53 -8.91
CA PHE A 255 -12.44 7.26 -7.60
C PHE A 255 -11.48 7.41 -6.42
N VAL A 256 -10.15 7.42 -6.63
CA VAL A 256 -9.22 7.76 -5.55
C VAL A 256 -7.86 8.28 -6.05
N GLY A 257 -7.40 9.39 -5.49
CA GLY A 257 -6.00 9.81 -5.59
C GLY A 257 -5.19 9.36 -4.38
N GLU A 258 -3.89 9.21 -4.53
CA GLU A 258 -2.98 8.86 -3.43
C GLU A 258 -1.66 9.61 -3.61
N PHE A 259 -1.16 10.23 -2.55
CA PHE A 259 0.25 10.59 -2.42
C PHE A 259 0.93 9.58 -1.50
N ALA A 260 2.13 9.14 -1.86
CA ALA A 260 2.91 8.25 -1.01
C ALA A 260 4.41 8.46 -1.15
N TYR A 261 5.13 8.19 -0.06
CA TYR A 261 6.58 7.97 -0.07
C TYR A 261 6.91 6.83 0.90
N GLN A 262 8.04 6.16 0.70
CA GLN A 262 8.42 4.99 1.49
C GLN A 262 9.91 5.01 1.83
N LEU A 263 10.21 5.04 3.12
CA LEU A 263 11.54 4.77 3.64
C LEU A 263 11.79 3.25 3.64
N ARG A 264 13.02 2.86 3.29
CA ARG A 264 13.48 1.47 3.35
C ARG A 264 14.71 1.39 4.24
N PHE A 265 14.76 0.37 5.09
CA PHE A 265 15.84 0.10 6.03
C PHE A 265 16.02 -1.41 6.19
N ASN A 266 17.16 -1.85 6.73
CA ASN A 266 17.45 -3.28 6.91
C ASN A 266 16.72 -3.88 8.12
N GLY A 267 16.42 -3.05 9.11
CA GLY A 267 15.61 -3.37 10.29
C GLY A 267 15.31 -2.11 11.12
N PRO A 268 14.48 -2.20 12.17
CA PRO A 268 14.10 -1.06 13.01
C PRO A 268 15.26 -0.23 13.55
N ASP A 269 16.38 -0.90 13.88
CA ASP A 269 17.55 -0.27 14.49
C ASP A 269 18.46 0.45 13.47
N ASP A 270 18.21 0.29 12.16
CA ASP A 270 18.99 0.88 11.06
C ASP A 270 18.56 2.32 10.72
N ILE A 271 17.45 2.80 11.28
CA ILE A 271 16.94 4.16 11.05
C ILE A 271 17.00 5.01 12.33
N GLY A 272 17.67 6.16 12.23
CA GLY A 272 17.86 7.05 13.38
C GLY A 272 16.60 7.82 13.77
N ALA A 273 16.44 8.07 15.08
CA ALA A 273 15.30 8.82 15.63
C ALA A 273 15.11 10.20 14.99
N ARG A 274 16.20 10.89 14.61
CA ARG A 274 16.12 12.19 13.94
C ARG A 274 15.41 12.12 12.58
N ALA A 275 15.68 11.08 11.79
CA ALA A 275 15.04 10.88 10.49
C ALA A 275 13.56 10.50 10.66
N LEU A 276 13.24 9.65 11.64
CA LEU A 276 11.85 9.32 11.99
C LEU A 276 11.07 10.57 12.43
N HIS A 277 11.68 11.42 13.25
CA HIS A 277 11.06 12.67 13.69
C HIS A 277 10.84 13.65 12.53
N ALA A 278 11.81 13.78 11.62
CA ALA A 278 11.65 14.58 10.41
C ALA A 278 10.52 14.04 9.53
N CYS A 279 10.45 12.72 9.37
CA CYS A 279 9.41 12.03 8.61
C CYS A 279 8.00 12.30 9.15
N GLU A 280 7.78 12.13 10.45
CA GLU A 280 6.49 12.39 11.07
C GLU A 280 6.11 13.87 11.02
N ARG A 281 7.05 14.77 11.31
CA ARG A 281 6.83 16.22 11.23
C ARG A 281 6.42 16.66 9.83
N PHE A 282 7.17 16.23 8.80
CA PHE A 282 6.83 16.53 7.42
C PHE A 282 5.47 15.97 7.03
N PHE A 283 5.17 14.73 7.44
CA PHE A 283 3.89 14.13 7.12
C PHE A 283 2.71 14.92 7.71
N ILE A 284 2.83 15.38 8.95
CA ILE A 284 1.82 16.22 9.62
C ILE A 284 1.72 17.60 8.93
N GLU A 285 2.85 18.23 8.58
CA GLU A 285 2.87 19.51 7.87
C GLU A 285 2.22 19.41 6.49
N LEU A 286 2.48 18.33 5.76
CA LEU A 286 1.86 18.08 4.47
C LEU A 286 0.34 17.92 4.59
N GLN A 287 -0.17 17.32 5.67
CA GLN A 287 -1.62 17.24 5.90
C GLN A 287 -2.25 18.62 5.99
N GLN A 288 -1.59 19.59 6.64
CA GLN A 288 -2.08 20.96 6.76
C GLN A 288 -1.95 21.70 5.41
N THR A 289 -0.78 21.61 4.79
CA THR A 289 -0.49 22.27 3.51
C THR A 289 -1.40 21.79 2.37
N ALA A 290 -1.80 20.51 2.39
CA ALA A 290 -2.65 19.90 1.39
C ALA A 290 -4.08 19.61 1.88
N ALA A 291 -4.55 20.25 2.96
CA ALA A 291 -5.84 19.93 3.60
C ALA A 291 -7.03 19.87 2.62
N ASP A 292 -7.10 20.82 1.69
CA ASP A 292 -8.17 20.91 0.69
C ASP A 292 -8.18 19.76 -0.33
N TRP A 293 -7.10 18.99 -0.40
CA TRP A 293 -6.95 17.83 -1.26
C TRP A 293 -7.31 16.52 -0.57
N LEU A 294 -7.36 16.47 0.75
CA LEU A 294 -7.45 15.20 1.48
C LEU A 294 -8.85 14.60 1.49
N SER A 295 -8.90 13.28 1.43
CA SER A 295 -10.07 12.46 1.74
C SER A 295 -9.71 11.54 2.90
N LEU A 296 -10.29 11.77 4.09
CA LEU A 296 -9.80 11.16 5.34
C LEU A 296 -10.47 9.82 5.71
N THR A 297 -11.64 9.55 5.16
CA THR A 297 -12.52 8.46 5.62
C THR A 297 -12.31 7.12 4.90
N THR A 298 -11.42 7.06 3.92
CA THR A 298 -11.22 5.87 3.09
C THR A 298 -9.74 5.53 2.91
N THR A 299 -9.46 4.29 2.53
CA THR A 299 -8.19 3.88 1.93
C THR A 299 -8.39 3.68 0.43
N LYS A 300 -7.28 3.53 -0.30
CA LYS A 300 -7.29 3.19 -1.72
C LYS A 300 -8.01 1.87 -2.00
N THR A 301 -7.75 0.84 -1.18
CA THR A 301 -8.39 -0.48 -1.32
C THR A 301 -9.86 -0.40 -0.93
N GLY A 302 -10.19 0.27 0.18
CA GLY A 302 -11.57 0.46 0.59
C GLY A 302 -12.42 1.17 -0.47
N ALA A 303 -11.82 2.08 -1.26
CA ALA A 303 -12.51 2.71 -2.40
C ALA A 303 -12.93 1.68 -3.47
N VAL A 304 -12.07 0.72 -3.81
CA VAL A 304 -12.35 -0.33 -4.81
C VAL A 304 -13.45 -1.27 -4.33
N TYR A 305 -13.36 -1.74 -3.09
CA TYR A 305 -14.34 -2.68 -2.54
C TYR A 305 -15.72 -2.03 -2.33
N ARG A 306 -15.77 -0.71 -2.10
CA ARG A 306 -17.03 0.04 -1.90
C ARG A 306 -17.67 0.59 -3.18
N LEU A 307 -17.10 0.37 -4.36
CA LEU A 307 -17.60 0.95 -5.62
C LEU A 307 -19.10 0.70 -5.88
N LYS A 308 -19.64 -0.46 -5.45
CA LYS A 308 -21.05 -0.82 -5.64
C LYS A 308 -21.93 -0.70 -4.39
N GLY A 309 -21.51 0.08 -3.40
CA GLY A 309 -22.39 0.58 -2.33
C GLY A 309 -22.62 -0.32 -1.13
N ASN A 310 -22.29 -1.62 -1.18
CA ASN A 310 -22.28 -2.47 0.03
C ASN A 310 -20.87 -2.47 0.65
N PRO A 311 -20.68 -1.84 1.81
CA PRO A 311 -19.38 -1.84 2.47
C PRO A 311 -19.12 -3.22 3.07
N PRO A 312 -17.99 -3.86 2.76
CA PRO A 312 -17.49 -4.98 3.57
C PRO A 312 -17.27 -4.55 5.03
N GLN A 313 -17.28 -5.51 5.97
CA GLN A 313 -17.10 -5.27 7.42
C GLN A 313 -15.62 -5.00 7.76
N ALA A 314 -14.98 -4.07 7.06
CA ALA A 314 -13.53 -3.89 7.13
C ALA A 314 -13.06 -3.04 8.32
N HIS A 315 -11.86 -3.35 8.77
CA HIS A 315 -11.14 -2.89 9.98
C HIS A 315 -10.24 -1.65 9.74
N GLU A 316 -10.38 -0.98 8.59
CA GLU A 316 -9.48 0.12 8.13
C GLU A 316 -9.88 1.53 8.61
#